data_AF-A0A356HWE0-F1
#
_entry.id   AF-A0A356HWE0-F1
#
_cell.length_a   1.000
_cell.length_b   1.000
_cell.length_c   1.000
_cell.angle_alpha   90.00
_cell.angle_beta   90.00
_cell.angle_gamma   90.00
#
_symmetry.space_group_name_H-M   'P 1'
#
loop_
_entity.id
_entity.type
_entity.pdbx_description
1 polymer ?
#
loop_
_entity_poly.entity_id
_entity_poly.type
_entity_poly.pdbx_seq_one_letter_code
_entity_poly.pdbx_strand_id
1 'polypeptide(L)'
;MKIFIRVIFSIFILVGMFSLTLLTNSAGGAEDNLKKVILNVEGMTCPMCPLMVKTAVKNLEGVIEVDVNYKEAKAVVSYQEGKVTVEQIIKAIEKVGFKARSSESGPSVSADRSKTHEMMMDQKGSSLDSRRQIKIPDAMKVMQKSMMRFYMDALGEITSALATNDMKKAATSARELGWKPEMEQMCEMVVKMSGEEDFRKLGMAMHKKADEVANFASAGNRKKTLISLSHLIKSCNACHTIFRH
;
A
#
# COMPACT_ATOMS: atom_id res chain seq x y z
N MET A 1 -28.91 -60.99 49.99
CA MET A 1 -29.50 -61.55 48.76
C MET A 1 -30.09 -60.40 47.96
N LYS A 2 -29.69 -60.30 46.68
CA LYS A 2 -30.16 -59.39 45.61
C LYS A 2 -29.45 -58.04 45.45
N ILE A 3 -28.49 -58.13 44.54
CA ILE A 3 -27.84 -57.15 43.67
C ILE A 3 -28.86 -56.71 42.58
N PHE A 4 -28.58 -55.58 41.90
CA PHE A 4 -29.25 -55.00 40.72
C PHE A 4 -30.53 -54.22 41.07
N ILE A 5 -30.65 -52.93 40.74
CA ILE A 5 -30.89 -52.43 39.37
C ILE A 5 -30.48 -50.94 39.30
N ARG A 6 -29.61 -50.61 38.33
CA ARG A 6 -29.41 -49.25 37.79
C ARG A 6 -30.69 -48.84 37.04
N VAL A 7 -31.01 -47.54 36.97
CA VAL A 7 -31.36 -46.80 35.74
C VAL A 7 -32.24 -45.57 36.09
N ILE A 8 -31.64 -44.40 35.89
CA ILE A 8 -32.15 -43.21 35.17
C ILE A 8 -33.61 -42.82 35.44
N PHE A 9 -33.82 -41.69 36.13
CA PHE A 9 -34.87 -40.68 35.85
C PHE A 9 -34.53 -39.48 36.74
N SER A 10 -33.84 -38.46 36.21
CA SER A 10 -34.45 -37.21 35.76
C SER A 10 -35.48 -36.68 36.76
N ILE A 11 -35.15 -35.61 37.49
CA ILE A 11 -36.01 -34.43 37.76
C ILE A 11 -35.23 -33.46 38.66
N PHE A 12 -35.02 -32.25 38.11
CA PHE A 12 -34.72 -30.97 38.73
C PHE A 12 -35.31 -30.78 40.14
N ILE A 13 -34.61 -30.08 41.05
CA ILE A 13 -35.09 -28.86 41.75
C ILE A 13 -34.23 -28.46 42.99
N LEU A 14 -33.88 -27.16 43.01
CA LEU A 14 -33.59 -26.24 44.14
C LEU A 14 -32.28 -26.29 44.97
N VAL A 15 -31.47 -25.25 44.72
CA VAL A 15 -30.98 -24.21 45.68
C VAL A 15 -29.86 -24.56 46.67
N GLY A 16 -28.78 -23.77 46.62
CA GLY A 16 -27.90 -23.55 47.77
C GLY A 16 -26.51 -23.01 47.44
N MET A 17 -26.42 -21.68 47.29
CA MET A 17 -25.26 -20.79 47.52
C MET A 17 -23.92 -21.42 47.97
N PHE A 18 -22.81 -21.10 47.30
CA PHE A 18 -21.67 -20.35 47.88
C PHE A 18 -20.48 -20.24 46.91
N SER A 19 -19.88 -19.04 46.89
CA SER A 19 -18.52 -18.70 46.38
C SER A 19 -18.24 -18.78 44.87
N LEU A 20 -18.70 -17.74 44.18
CA LEU A 20 -18.06 -17.17 42.99
C LEU A 20 -16.76 -16.46 43.43
N THR A 21 -15.61 -17.12 43.31
CA THR A 21 -14.31 -16.43 43.30
C THR A 21 -13.92 -16.16 41.86
N LEU A 22 -14.23 -14.95 41.40
CA LEU A 22 -13.61 -14.32 40.24
C LEU A 22 -12.10 -14.15 40.55
N LEU A 23 -11.25 -14.97 39.93
CA LEU A 23 -9.90 -14.52 39.59
C LEU A 23 -9.99 -13.85 38.23
N THR A 24 -10.22 -12.55 38.28
CA THR A 24 -9.96 -11.62 37.18
C THR A 24 -8.49 -11.72 36.81
N ASN A 25 -8.15 -12.42 35.74
CA ASN A 25 -6.92 -12.11 35.02
C ASN A 25 -7.25 -10.93 34.10
N SER A 26 -7.20 -9.74 34.67
CA SER A 26 -7.17 -8.49 33.93
C SER A 26 -5.82 -8.43 33.22
N ALA A 27 -5.78 -8.81 31.95
CA ALA A 27 -4.77 -8.33 31.03
C ALA A 27 -5.13 -6.87 30.67
N GLY A 28 -4.95 -5.98 31.65
CA GLY A 28 -4.89 -4.55 31.39
C GLY A 28 -3.58 -4.24 30.64
N GLY A 29 -3.68 -3.61 29.48
CA GLY A 29 -2.53 -3.06 28.75
C GLY A 29 -2.65 -3.06 27.23
N ALA A 30 -3.72 -2.49 26.66
CA ALA A 30 -3.76 -2.20 25.22
C ALA A 30 -4.65 -1.00 24.81
N GLU A 31 -5.10 -0.16 25.75
CA GLU A 31 -5.95 1.00 25.42
C GLU A 31 -5.35 2.37 25.78
N ASP A 32 -4.19 2.43 26.44
CA ASP A 32 -3.73 3.68 27.08
C ASP A 32 -2.69 4.49 26.28
N ASN A 33 -2.52 4.24 24.98
CA ASN A 33 -1.54 4.99 24.17
C ASN A 33 -2.01 5.32 22.74
N LEU A 34 -3.31 5.56 22.58
CA LEU A 34 -3.88 6.04 21.32
C LEU A 34 -3.75 7.57 21.25
N LYS A 35 -3.06 8.05 20.21
CA LYS A 35 -2.92 9.47 19.90
C LYS A 35 -3.51 9.78 18.53
N LYS A 36 -3.87 11.05 18.34
CA LYS A 36 -4.32 11.59 17.06
C LYS A 36 -3.40 12.74 16.67
N VAL A 37 -2.95 12.75 15.41
CA VAL A 37 -2.19 13.85 14.83
C VAL A 37 -2.87 14.37 13.57
N ILE A 38 -2.86 15.69 13.39
CA ILE A 38 -3.31 16.35 12.17
C ILE A 38 -2.08 16.88 11.44
N LEU A 39 -1.89 16.41 10.21
CA LEU A 39 -0.79 16.79 9.34
C LEU A 39 -1.30 17.67 8.20
N ASN A 40 -0.62 18.78 7.97
CA ASN A 40 -0.75 19.53 6.73
C ASN A 40 0.07 18.81 5.65
N VAL A 41 -0.55 18.47 4.54
CA VAL A 41 0.05 17.68 3.46
C VAL A 41 0.00 18.48 2.15
N GLU A 42 1.14 19.03 1.75
CA GLU A 42 1.29 19.84 0.55
C GLU A 42 1.48 18.96 -0.69
N GLY A 43 0.99 19.44 -1.84
CA GLY A 43 1.13 18.77 -3.14
C GLY A 43 -0.02 17.83 -3.52
N MET A 44 -1.06 17.71 -2.67
CA MET A 44 -2.29 17.00 -3.02
C MET A 44 -3.15 17.86 -3.96
N THR A 45 -2.98 17.69 -5.27
CA THR A 45 -3.67 18.52 -6.29
C THR A 45 -4.81 17.80 -7.02
N CYS A 46 -5.02 16.50 -6.77
CA CYS A 46 -6.07 15.75 -7.42
C CYS A 46 -6.89 14.88 -6.44
N PRO A 47 -8.12 14.47 -6.82
CA PRO A 47 -8.98 13.62 -5.98
C PRO A 47 -8.39 12.26 -5.62
N MET A 48 -7.34 11.82 -6.32
CA MET A 48 -6.67 10.54 -6.08
C MET A 48 -5.49 10.64 -5.10
N CYS A 49 -4.94 11.83 -4.85
CA CYS A 49 -3.86 12.04 -3.89
C CYS A 49 -4.17 11.49 -2.48
N PRO A 50 -5.40 11.64 -1.93
CA PRO A 50 -5.77 11.09 -0.62
C PRO A 50 -5.55 9.59 -0.50
N LEU A 51 -5.80 8.81 -1.57
CA LEU A 51 -5.68 7.35 -1.54
C LEU A 51 -4.22 6.91 -1.38
N MET A 52 -3.28 7.62 -2.00
CA MET A 52 -1.84 7.35 -1.88
C MET A 52 -1.35 7.63 -0.46
N VAL A 53 -1.69 8.79 0.08
CA VAL A 53 -1.35 9.19 1.47
C VAL A 53 -1.95 8.19 2.46
N LYS A 54 -3.24 7.84 2.29
CA LYS A 54 -3.94 6.88 3.15
C LYS A 54 -3.29 5.51 3.12
N THR A 55 -2.92 5.01 1.95
CA THR A 55 -2.28 3.70 1.80
C THR A 55 -0.88 3.69 2.43
N ALA A 56 -0.07 4.73 2.19
CA ALA A 56 1.27 4.83 2.75
C ALA A 56 1.28 4.84 4.28
N VAL A 57 0.37 5.61 4.89
CA VAL A 57 0.28 5.73 6.35
C VAL A 57 -0.36 4.49 6.98
N LYS A 58 -1.39 3.91 6.38
CA LYS A 58 -2.09 2.72 6.92
C LYS A 58 -1.19 1.48 6.98
N ASN A 59 -0.14 1.41 6.16
CA ASN A 59 0.81 0.30 6.15
C ASN A 59 1.83 0.34 7.30
N LEU A 60 1.88 1.44 8.09
CA LEU A 60 2.75 1.52 9.27
C LEU A 60 2.15 0.73 10.43
N GLU A 61 2.96 -0.12 11.06
CA GLU A 61 2.56 -0.84 12.27
C GLU A 61 2.24 0.16 13.40
N GLY A 62 1.08 0.03 14.02
CA GLY A 62 0.62 0.94 15.06
C GLY A 62 -0.32 2.05 14.57
N VAL A 63 -0.54 2.21 13.26
CA VAL A 63 -1.60 3.08 12.74
C VAL A 63 -2.96 2.38 12.83
N ILE A 64 -3.96 3.09 13.36
CA ILE A 64 -5.32 2.57 13.58
C ILE A 64 -6.29 3.09 12.52
N GLU A 65 -6.25 4.41 12.29
CA GLU A 65 -7.17 5.07 11.36
C GLU A 65 -6.45 6.22 10.63
N VAL A 66 -6.80 6.41 9.37
CA VAL A 66 -6.30 7.49 8.53
C VAL A 66 -7.43 8.07 7.71
N ASP A 67 -7.66 9.37 7.85
CA ASP A 67 -8.54 10.15 6.98
C ASP A 67 -7.74 11.25 6.28
N VAL A 68 -8.01 11.49 4.99
CA VAL A 68 -7.23 12.40 4.16
C VAL A 68 -8.13 13.20 3.26
N ASN A 69 -7.95 14.52 3.27
CA ASN A 69 -8.73 15.46 2.48
C ASN A 69 -7.80 16.35 1.64
N TYR A 70 -7.83 16.19 0.31
CA TYR A 70 -7.01 16.98 -0.61
C TYR A 70 -7.47 18.44 -0.73
N LYS A 71 -8.77 18.72 -0.54
CA LYS A 71 -9.30 20.09 -0.61
C LYS A 71 -8.80 20.93 0.56
N GLU A 72 -8.64 20.29 1.72
CA GLU A 72 -8.14 20.94 2.94
C GLU A 72 -6.62 20.79 3.12
N ALA A 73 -5.95 20.04 2.25
CA ALA A 73 -4.54 19.68 2.39
C ALA A 73 -4.22 19.06 3.76
N LYS A 74 -5.10 18.20 4.29
CA LYS A 74 -4.99 17.62 5.64
C LYS A 74 -5.05 16.09 5.65
N ALA A 75 -4.28 15.50 6.55
CA ALA A 75 -4.40 14.10 6.95
C ALA A 75 -4.58 14.00 8.48
N VAL A 76 -5.61 13.28 8.91
CA VAL A 76 -5.88 12.98 10.33
C VAL A 76 -5.52 11.52 10.56
N VAL A 77 -4.59 11.28 11.48
CA VAL A 77 -4.06 9.94 11.75
C VAL A 77 -4.23 9.60 13.21
N SER A 78 -4.94 8.51 13.49
CA SER A 78 -5.04 7.89 14.81
C SER A 78 -4.03 6.75 14.89
N TYR A 79 -3.14 6.76 15.90
CA TYR A 79 -2.01 5.83 16.00
C TYR A 79 -1.68 5.46 17.45
N GLN A 80 -0.98 4.35 17.63
CA GLN A 80 -0.44 3.91 18.91
C GLN A 80 0.95 4.52 19.11
N GLU A 81 1.07 5.47 20.03
CA GLU A 81 2.37 6.01 20.38
C GLU A 81 3.22 4.93 21.07
N GLY A 82 4.52 4.92 20.73
CA GLY A 82 5.45 3.83 21.06
C GLY A 82 5.59 2.76 19.98
N LYS A 83 4.58 2.56 19.10
CA LYS A 83 4.70 1.71 17.90
C LYS A 83 5.07 2.48 16.65
N VAL A 84 4.54 3.70 16.52
CA VAL A 84 4.85 4.61 15.42
C VAL A 84 4.94 6.05 15.92
N THR A 85 5.88 6.81 15.38
CA THR A 85 6.06 8.24 15.69
C THR A 85 5.47 9.13 14.59
N VAL A 86 5.18 10.39 14.93
CA VAL A 86 4.70 11.39 13.96
C VAL A 86 5.70 11.58 12.81
N GLU A 87 7.00 11.53 13.09
CA GLU A 87 8.06 11.65 12.08
C GLU A 87 8.07 10.46 11.12
N GLN A 88 7.79 9.24 11.61
CA GLN A 88 7.65 8.07 10.75
C GLN A 88 6.43 8.19 9.83
N ILE A 89 5.32 8.71 10.35
CA ILE A 89 4.12 9.01 9.56
C ILE A 89 4.43 10.06 8.48
N ILE A 90 5.09 11.16 8.84
CA ILE A 90 5.53 12.21 7.89
C ILE A 90 6.43 11.61 6.80
N LYS A 91 7.45 10.83 7.18
CA LYS A 91 8.36 10.18 6.22
C LYS A 91 7.63 9.22 5.27
N ALA A 92 6.61 8.51 5.74
CA ALA A 92 5.80 7.65 4.88
C ALA A 92 5.04 8.46 3.82
N ILE A 93 4.53 9.65 4.19
CA ILE A 93 3.86 10.59 3.28
C ILE A 93 4.88 11.18 2.28
N GLU A 94 6.07 11.53 2.74
CA GLU A 94 7.17 12.03 1.89
C GLU A 94 7.65 10.99 0.88
N LYS A 95 7.69 9.71 1.27
CA LYS A 95 8.08 8.61 0.39
C LYS A 95 7.15 8.47 -0.82
N VAL A 96 5.88 8.86 -0.69
CA VAL A 96 4.90 8.86 -1.79
C VAL A 96 4.76 10.22 -2.48
N GLY A 97 5.67 11.16 -2.21
CA GLY A 97 5.86 12.38 -2.98
C GLY A 97 5.14 13.63 -2.48
N PHE A 98 4.63 13.63 -1.24
CA PHE A 98 3.97 14.80 -0.64
C PHE A 98 4.79 15.34 0.54
N LYS A 99 4.78 16.65 0.78
CA LYS A 99 5.42 17.21 1.98
C LYS A 99 4.42 17.22 3.13
N ALA A 100 4.82 16.80 4.32
CA ALA A 100 3.92 16.78 5.48
C ALA A 100 4.54 17.47 6.71
N ARG A 101 3.72 18.21 7.48
CA ARG A 101 4.11 18.83 8.75
C ARG A 101 2.98 18.73 9.77
N SER A 102 3.32 18.54 11.04
CA SER A 102 2.33 18.56 12.13
C SER A 102 1.76 19.97 12.33
N SER A 103 0.45 20.04 12.55
CA SER A 103 -0.24 21.32 12.80
C SER A 103 -0.02 21.87 14.22
N GLU A 104 0.56 21.09 15.13
CA GLU A 104 1.00 21.53 16.47
C GLU A 104 2.54 21.68 16.51
N SER A 105 3.03 22.81 15.98
CA SER A 105 4.30 23.51 16.29
C SER A 105 4.76 24.34 15.08
N GLY A 106 4.86 25.67 15.24
CA GLY A 106 5.56 26.55 14.29
C GLY A 106 7.01 26.80 14.70
N PRO A 107 7.75 27.69 14.02
CA PRO A 107 8.04 27.74 12.59
C PRO A 107 9.38 27.03 12.26
N SER A 108 9.46 26.36 11.11
CA SER A 108 10.72 25.79 10.60
C SER A 108 11.62 26.90 10.03
N VAL A 109 12.86 26.98 10.51
CA VAL A 109 13.95 27.73 9.85
C VAL A 109 14.21 27.10 8.49
N SER A 110 13.72 27.73 7.43
CA SER A 110 14.15 27.46 6.06
C SER A 110 15.32 28.38 5.74
N ALA A 111 16.54 27.84 5.78
CA ALA A 111 17.70 28.45 5.16
C ALA A 111 18.25 27.48 4.10
N ASP A 112 17.98 27.86 2.85
CA ASP A 112 18.82 27.68 1.68
C ASP A 112 19.27 26.25 1.29
N ARG A 113 18.48 25.63 0.40
CA ARG A 113 18.95 24.58 -0.52
C ARG A 113 18.68 24.97 -1.98
N SER A 114 18.59 26.26 -2.28
CA SER A 114 18.26 26.71 -3.64
C SER A 114 19.42 26.46 -4.62
N LYS A 115 20.67 26.44 -4.15
CA LYS A 115 21.84 26.35 -5.04
C LYS A 115 22.26 24.93 -5.45
N THR A 116 21.79 23.87 -4.80
CA THR A 116 22.20 22.49 -5.16
C THR A 116 21.37 21.93 -6.32
N HIS A 117 20.13 22.40 -6.50
CA HIS A 117 19.23 21.90 -7.54
C HIS A 117 19.53 22.50 -8.93
N GLU A 118 20.12 23.70 -8.96
CA GLU A 118 20.42 24.40 -10.20
C GLU A 118 21.63 23.80 -10.94
N MET A 119 22.60 23.25 -10.20
CA MET A 119 23.77 22.57 -10.79
C MET A 119 23.47 21.17 -11.38
N MET A 120 22.26 20.63 -11.16
CA MET A 120 21.84 19.32 -11.69
C MET A 120 20.79 19.39 -12.81
N MET A 121 20.29 20.59 -13.14
CA MET A 121 19.20 20.76 -14.12
C MET A 121 19.66 21.16 -15.53
N ASP A 122 20.98 21.30 -15.77
CA ASP A 122 21.51 21.58 -17.12
C ASP A 122 22.30 20.41 -17.74
N GLN A 123 22.10 19.20 -17.23
CA GLN A 123 22.44 18.02 -18.02
C GLN A 123 21.27 17.73 -18.96
N LYS A 124 21.31 18.39 -20.11
CA LYS A 124 20.69 17.92 -21.36
C LYS A 124 21.33 16.57 -21.68
N GLY A 125 20.95 15.55 -20.91
CA GLY A 125 21.45 14.19 -21.03
C GLY A 125 21.29 13.75 -22.47
N SER A 126 22.36 13.20 -23.04
CA SER A 126 22.49 12.85 -24.45
C SER A 126 21.18 12.29 -25.00
N SER A 127 20.58 13.00 -25.97
CA SER A 127 19.28 12.70 -26.56
C SER A 127 19.32 11.50 -27.53
N LEU A 128 19.99 10.41 -27.15
CA LEU A 128 20.02 9.15 -27.89
C LEU A 128 18.85 8.22 -27.50
N ASP A 129 18.13 8.53 -26.43
CA ASP A 129 16.92 7.79 -26.05
C ASP A 129 15.75 8.16 -26.98
N SER A 130 15.54 7.34 -28.00
CA SER A 130 14.51 7.50 -29.02
C SER A 130 13.10 7.14 -28.56
N ARG A 131 12.92 6.75 -27.29
CA ARG A 131 11.60 6.37 -26.75
C ARG A 131 10.67 7.58 -26.66
N ARG A 132 9.38 7.33 -26.84
CA ARG A 132 8.32 8.34 -26.77
C ARG A 132 8.18 8.82 -25.33
N GLN A 133 8.28 10.13 -25.12
CA GLN A 133 8.00 10.71 -23.81
C GLN A 133 6.49 10.84 -23.62
N ILE A 134 5.97 10.29 -22.52
CA ILE A 134 4.55 10.41 -22.18
C ILE A 134 4.26 11.88 -21.84
N LYS A 135 3.34 12.49 -22.60
CA LYS A 135 2.95 13.90 -22.42
C LYS A 135 1.89 14.01 -21.32
N ILE A 136 2.34 14.05 -20.07
CA ILE A 136 1.49 14.26 -18.89
C ILE A 136 2.05 15.41 -18.02
N PRO A 137 1.21 16.09 -17.22
CA PRO A 137 1.64 17.09 -16.23
C PRO A 137 2.70 16.54 -15.26
N ASP A 138 3.59 17.42 -14.78
CA ASP A 138 4.73 17.00 -13.93
C ASP A 138 4.32 16.33 -12.63
N ALA A 139 3.24 16.80 -12.00
CA ALA A 139 2.67 16.13 -10.82
C ALA A 139 2.28 14.67 -11.11
N MET A 140 1.74 14.40 -12.30
CA MET A 140 1.42 13.03 -12.72
C MET A 140 2.65 12.22 -13.10
N LYS A 141 3.71 12.84 -13.65
CA LYS A 141 4.98 12.12 -13.85
C LYS A 141 5.56 11.63 -12.52
N VAL A 142 5.48 12.44 -11.47
CA VAL A 142 5.93 12.05 -10.12
C VAL A 142 5.09 10.88 -9.61
N MET A 143 3.76 10.98 -9.72
CA MET A 143 2.84 9.91 -9.35
C MET A 143 3.15 8.60 -10.10
N GLN A 144 3.26 8.67 -11.43
CA GLN A 144 3.55 7.49 -12.27
C GLN A 144 4.89 6.87 -11.89
N LYS A 145 5.95 7.67 -11.68
CA LYS A 145 7.25 7.16 -11.21
C LYS A 145 7.13 6.48 -9.85
N SER A 146 6.33 7.01 -8.93
CA SER A 146 6.06 6.38 -7.63
C SER A 146 5.39 5.01 -7.81
N MET A 147 4.37 4.93 -8.67
CA MET A 147 3.71 3.66 -8.99
C MET A 147 4.68 2.66 -9.62
N MET A 148 5.56 3.10 -10.53
CA MET A 148 6.56 2.21 -11.13
C MET A 148 7.55 1.65 -10.11
N ARG A 149 7.95 2.43 -9.09
CA ARG A 149 8.80 1.93 -8.00
C ARG A 149 8.06 0.88 -7.17
N PHE A 150 6.80 1.16 -6.82
CA PHE A 150 5.95 0.19 -6.13
C PHE A 150 5.84 -1.13 -6.92
N TYR A 151 5.73 -1.07 -8.25
CA TYR A 151 5.69 -2.28 -9.09
C TYR A 151 6.98 -3.09 -9.01
N MET A 152 8.14 -2.43 -8.97
CA MET A 152 9.42 -3.12 -8.81
C MET A 152 9.59 -3.72 -7.40
N ASP A 153 9.13 -3.02 -6.36
CA ASP A 153 9.12 -3.55 -4.99
C ASP A 153 8.27 -4.83 -4.90
N ALA A 154 7.07 -4.81 -5.48
CA ALA A 154 6.19 -5.98 -5.52
C ALA A 154 6.79 -7.16 -6.31
N LEU A 155 7.50 -6.90 -7.42
CA LEU A 155 8.26 -7.95 -8.11
C LEU A 155 9.33 -8.57 -7.22
N GLY A 156 10.04 -7.75 -6.44
CA GLY A 156 11.01 -8.22 -5.44
C GLY A 156 10.38 -9.13 -4.39
N GLU A 157 9.22 -8.73 -3.86
CA GLU A 157 8.47 -9.54 -2.89
C GLU A 157 7.98 -10.87 -3.46
N ILE A 158 7.47 -10.88 -4.70
CA ILE A 158 7.06 -12.11 -5.39
C ILE A 158 8.27 -13.04 -5.55
N THR A 159 9.41 -12.52 -6.03
CA THR A 159 10.63 -13.30 -6.21
C THR A 159 11.16 -13.84 -4.88
N SER A 160 11.18 -13.03 -3.83
CA SER A 160 11.59 -13.47 -2.49
C SER A 160 10.69 -14.57 -1.96
N ALA A 161 9.36 -14.43 -2.11
CA ALA A 161 8.41 -15.44 -1.67
C ALA A 161 8.58 -16.76 -2.45
N LEU A 162 8.83 -16.70 -3.76
CA LEU A 162 9.08 -17.89 -4.59
C LEU A 162 10.42 -18.58 -4.26
N ALA A 163 11.42 -17.82 -3.80
CA ALA A 163 12.69 -18.37 -3.33
C ALA A 163 12.51 -19.22 -2.06
N THR A 164 11.62 -18.79 -1.15
CA THR A 164 11.29 -19.51 0.08
C THR A 164 10.09 -20.45 -0.06
N ASN A 165 9.58 -20.66 -1.28
CA ASN A 165 8.42 -21.49 -1.60
C ASN A 165 7.11 -21.05 -0.89
N ASP A 166 7.02 -19.78 -0.50
CA ASP A 166 5.81 -19.18 0.07
C ASP A 166 4.85 -18.74 -1.04
N MET A 167 4.09 -19.71 -1.55
CA MET A 167 3.14 -19.49 -2.63
C MET A 167 1.99 -18.55 -2.24
N LYS A 168 1.64 -18.48 -0.94
CA LYS A 168 0.57 -17.61 -0.45
C LYS A 168 1.04 -16.15 -0.49
N LYS A 169 2.23 -15.86 0.02
CA LYS A 169 2.81 -14.52 -0.05
C LYS A 169 3.02 -14.09 -1.50
N ALA A 170 3.54 -14.97 -2.35
CA ALA A 170 3.69 -14.68 -3.78
C ALA A 170 2.35 -14.30 -4.44
N ALA A 171 1.26 -15.00 -4.09
CA ALA A 171 -0.08 -14.68 -4.58
C ALA A 171 -0.58 -13.31 -4.11
N THR A 172 -0.40 -13.01 -2.82
CA THR A 172 -0.82 -11.73 -2.24
C THR A 172 -0.05 -10.56 -2.87
N SER A 173 1.28 -10.64 -2.95
CA SER A 173 2.11 -9.59 -3.57
C SER A 173 1.77 -9.39 -5.05
N ALA A 174 1.48 -10.47 -5.79
CA ALA A 174 1.06 -10.36 -7.18
C ALA A 174 -0.32 -9.71 -7.34
N ARG A 175 -1.27 -9.96 -6.44
CA ARG A 175 -2.60 -9.31 -6.45
C ARG A 175 -2.53 -7.80 -6.24
N GLU A 176 -1.52 -7.29 -5.57
CA GLU A 176 -1.35 -5.84 -5.41
C GLU A 176 -1.10 -5.13 -6.75
N LEU A 177 -0.51 -5.86 -7.71
CA LEU A 177 -0.29 -5.42 -9.09
C LEU A 177 -1.44 -5.82 -10.04
N GLY A 178 -2.42 -6.59 -9.56
CA GLY A 178 -3.53 -7.08 -10.37
C GLY A 178 -4.44 -5.96 -10.89
N TRP A 179 -5.24 -6.28 -11.90
CA TRP A 179 -6.19 -5.31 -12.45
C TRP A 179 -7.34 -5.04 -11.48
N LYS A 180 -7.67 -3.75 -11.29
CA LYS A 180 -8.85 -3.33 -10.50
C LYS A 180 -9.78 -2.49 -11.38
N PRO A 181 -11.11 -2.63 -11.25
CA PRO A 181 -12.08 -1.85 -12.03
C PRO A 181 -11.84 -0.33 -11.93
N GLU A 182 -11.41 0.16 -10.76
CA GLU A 182 -11.12 1.57 -10.52
C GLU A 182 -9.91 2.09 -11.32
N MET A 183 -9.01 1.19 -11.75
CA MET A 183 -7.85 1.54 -12.58
C MET A 183 -8.23 1.84 -14.03
N GLU A 184 -9.38 1.39 -14.52
CA GLU A 184 -9.85 1.69 -15.89
C GLU A 184 -10.02 3.21 -16.08
N GLN A 185 -10.66 3.88 -15.12
CA GLN A 185 -10.88 5.33 -15.17
C GLN A 185 -9.56 6.12 -15.17
N MET A 186 -8.58 5.66 -14.40
CA MET A 186 -7.24 6.25 -14.35
C MET A 186 -6.52 6.08 -15.69
N CYS A 187 -6.60 4.89 -16.28
CA CYS A 187 -6.03 4.61 -17.59
C CYS A 187 -6.70 5.45 -18.70
N GLU A 188 -8.04 5.58 -18.69
CA GLU A 188 -8.76 6.43 -19.62
C GLU A 188 -8.38 7.90 -19.48
N MET A 189 -8.22 8.40 -18.25
CA MET A 189 -7.79 9.77 -18.00
C MET A 189 -6.40 10.03 -18.57
N VAL A 190 -5.44 9.13 -18.34
CA VAL A 190 -4.08 9.25 -18.89
C VAL A 190 -4.11 9.25 -20.42
N VAL A 191 -4.95 8.42 -21.05
CA VAL A 191 -5.09 8.40 -22.52
C VAL A 191 -5.70 9.69 -23.03
N LYS A 192 -6.78 10.20 -22.42
CA LYS A 192 -7.41 11.47 -22.82
C LYS A 192 -6.44 12.64 -22.77
N MET A 193 -5.48 12.61 -21.83
CA MET A 193 -4.50 13.67 -21.67
C MET A 193 -3.25 13.50 -22.53
N SER A 194 -2.76 12.26 -22.68
CA SER A 194 -1.50 11.98 -23.39
C SER A 194 -1.70 11.66 -24.87
N GLY A 195 -2.88 11.18 -25.26
CA GLY A 195 -3.16 10.60 -26.59
C GLY A 195 -2.55 9.21 -26.81
N GLU A 196 -1.94 8.60 -25.79
CA GLU A 196 -1.14 7.38 -25.93
C GLU A 196 -1.95 6.10 -25.63
N GLU A 197 -2.73 5.62 -26.59
CA GLU A 197 -3.49 4.36 -26.44
C GLU A 197 -2.60 3.13 -26.20
N ASP A 198 -1.40 3.11 -26.79
CA ASP A 198 -0.43 2.02 -26.58
C ASP A 198 0.00 1.94 -25.12
N PHE A 199 0.12 3.08 -24.43
CA PHE A 199 0.48 3.13 -23.02
C PHE A 199 -0.56 2.40 -22.17
N ARG A 200 -1.85 2.64 -22.43
CA ARG A 200 -2.94 1.94 -21.74
C ARG A 200 -2.94 0.45 -22.04
N LYS A 201 -2.81 0.05 -23.31
CA LYS A 201 -2.81 -1.37 -23.70
C LYS A 201 -1.69 -2.14 -23.01
N LEU A 202 -0.47 -1.57 -23.00
CA LEU A 202 0.69 -2.18 -22.36
C LEU A 202 0.56 -2.22 -20.83
N GLY A 203 0.07 -1.14 -20.22
CA GLY A 203 -0.23 -1.10 -18.79
C GLY A 203 -1.24 -2.18 -18.38
N MET A 204 -2.36 -2.29 -19.09
CA MET A 204 -3.37 -3.31 -18.83
C MET A 204 -2.82 -4.74 -19.03
N ALA A 205 -1.99 -4.96 -20.05
CA ALA A 205 -1.37 -6.26 -20.26
C ALA A 205 -0.45 -6.66 -19.09
N MET A 206 0.28 -5.71 -18.50
CA MET A 206 1.09 -5.92 -17.30
C MET A 206 0.21 -6.34 -16.11
N HIS A 207 -0.85 -5.57 -15.81
CA HIS A 207 -1.77 -5.89 -14.71
C HIS A 207 -2.42 -7.27 -14.84
N LYS A 208 -2.89 -7.64 -16.05
CA LYS A 208 -3.46 -8.97 -16.31
C LYS A 208 -2.43 -10.09 -16.13
N LYS A 209 -1.15 -9.86 -16.44
CA LYS A 209 -0.09 -10.83 -16.15
C LYS A 209 0.19 -10.97 -14.66
N ALA A 210 0.05 -9.91 -13.88
CA ALA A 210 0.13 -10.02 -12.43
C ALA A 210 -1.03 -10.86 -11.87
N ASP A 211 -2.25 -10.73 -12.41
CA ASP A 211 -3.37 -11.60 -12.03
C ASP A 211 -3.09 -13.08 -12.33
N GLU A 212 -2.47 -13.39 -13.49
CA GLU A 212 -2.04 -14.76 -13.80
C GLU A 212 -1.04 -15.30 -12.77
N VAL A 213 -0.03 -14.49 -12.38
CA VAL A 213 0.92 -14.86 -11.32
C VAL A 213 0.17 -15.16 -10.03
N ALA A 214 -0.72 -14.28 -9.60
CA ALA A 214 -1.49 -14.44 -8.38
C ALA A 214 -2.36 -15.70 -8.39
N ASN A 215 -3.02 -15.99 -9.52
CA ASN A 215 -3.89 -17.15 -9.68
C ASN A 215 -3.11 -18.46 -9.65
N PHE A 216 -1.98 -18.56 -10.37
CA PHE A 216 -1.16 -19.77 -10.33
C PHE A 216 -0.48 -19.96 -8.97
N ALA A 217 -0.09 -18.88 -8.32
CA ALA A 217 0.49 -18.94 -6.97
C ALA A 217 -0.55 -19.42 -5.95
N SER A 218 -1.77 -18.88 -6.00
CA SER A 218 -2.89 -19.32 -5.15
C SER A 218 -3.24 -20.80 -5.35
N ALA A 219 -3.09 -21.30 -6.58
CA ALA A 219 -3.28 -22.72 -6.91
C ALA A 219 -2.07 -23.62 -6.55
N GLY A 220 -1.02 -23.08 -5.92
CA GLY A 220 0.19 -23.82 -5.58
C GLY A 220 1.05 -24.25 -6.78
N ASN A 221 0.77 -23.74 -7.98
CA ASN A 221 1.47 -24.15 -9.19
C ASN A 221 2.74 -23.32 -9.41
N ARG A 222 3.82 -23.70 -8.73
CA ARG A 222 5.11 -22.97 -8.77
C ARG A 222 5.67 -22.81 -10.19
N LYS A 223 5.62 -23.86 -11.02
CA LYS A 223 6.12 -23.81 -12.40
C LYS A 223 5.38 -22.77 -13.24
N LYS A 224 4.04 -22.79 -13.22
CA LYS A 224 3.23 -21.79 -13.94
C LYS A 224 3.41 -20.39 -13.35
N THR A 225 3.57 -20.28 -12.03
CA THR A 225 3.84 -18.99 -11.37
C THR A 225 5.14 -18.36 -11.87
N LEU A 226 6.24 -19.13 -11.95
CA LEU A 226 7.52 -18.63 -12.47
C LEU A 226 7.45 -18.24 -13.95
N ILE A 227 6.72 -19.02 -14.77
CA ILE A 227 6.50 -18.70 -16.19
C ILE A 227 5.72 -17.38 -16.32
N SER A 228 4.62 -17.24 -15.58
CA SER A 228 3.83 -16.01 -15.59
C SER A 228 4.60 -14.82 -15.03
N LEU A 229 5.48 -15.01 -14.04
CA LEU A 229 6.36 -13.96 -13.53
C LEU A 229 7.33 -13.47 -14.60
N SER A 230 7.91 -14.38 -15.40
CA SER A 230 8.73 -14.00 -16.55
C SER A 230 7.92 -13.20 -17.58
N HIS A 231 6.68 -13.59 -17.85
CA HIS A 231 5.80 -12.84 -18.75
C HIS A 231 5.43 -11.46 -18.21
N LEU A 232 5.21 -11.33 -16.90
CA LEU A 232 4.97 -10.05 -16.23
C LEU A 232 6.16 -9.10 -16.43
N ILE A 233 7.39 -9.57 -16.19
CA ILE A 233 8.61 -8.79 -16.39
C ILE A 233 8.76 -8.38 -17.88
N LYS A 234 8.45 -9.29 -18.81
CA LYS A 234 8.46 -8.96 -20.25
C LYS A 234 7.43 -7.87 -20.60
N SER A 235 6.26 -7.85 -19.96
CA SER A 235 5.28 -6.77 -20.14
C SER A 235 5.82 -5.42 -19.64
N CYS A 236 6.55 -5.39 -18.53
CA CYS A 236 7.24 -4.18 -18.08
C CYS A 236 8.24 -3.69 -19.14
N ASN A 237 9.09 -4.59 -19.63
CA ASN A 237 10.08 -4.25 -20.65
C ASN A 237 9.43 -3.75 -21.95
N ALA A 238 8.33 -4.35 -22.40
CA ALA A 238 7.62 -3.93 -23.60
C ALA A 238 7.10 -2.48 -23.51
N CYS A 239 6.67 -2.03 -22.33
CA CYS A 239 6.34 -0.62 -22.13
C CYS A 239 7.60 0.26 -22.14
N HIS A 240 8.64 -0.18 -21.44
CA HIS A 240 9.90 0.55 -21.31
C HIS A 240 10.76 0.59 -22.58
N THR A 241 10.48 -0.20 -23.62
CA THR A 241 11.12 -0.05 -24.94
C THR A 241 10.46 1.01 -25.80
N ILE A 242 9.23 1.40 -25.48
CA ILE A 242 8.45 2.37 -26.26
C ILE A 242 8.41 3.72 -25.55
N PHE A 243 8.24 3.72 -24.22
CA PHE A 243 7.96 4.91 -23.46
C PHE A 243 9.07 5.30 -22.48
N ARG A 244 9.19 6.61 -22.28
CA ARG A 244 10.00 7.24 -21.22
C ARG A 244 9.20 8.32 -20.51
N HIS A 245 9.70 8.74 -19.35
CA HIS A 245 9.14 9.85 -18.56
C HIS A 245 9.80 11.18 -18.91
#